data_AF-A0AAV6QW66-F1
#
_entry.id   AF-A0AAV6QW66-F1
#
_cell.length_a   1.000
_cell.length_b   1.000
_cell.length_c   1.000
_cell.angle_alpha   90.00
_cell.angle_beta   90.00
_cell.angle_gamma   90.00
#
_symmetry.space_group_name_H-M   'P 1'
#
loop_
_entity.id
_entity.type
_entity.pdbx_description
1 polymer ?
#
loop_
_entity_poly.entity_id
_entity_poly.type
_entity_poly.pdbx_seq_one_letter_code
_entity_poly.pdbx_strand_id
1 'polypeptide(L)'
;MWSNEPRLRKQLLKLGYAGNHYLPSISFFNSSQSVETADGRVFGYEKLCICSGGRPKLLTQDNPYVLGIRDTDSAQEFQKLLSKAKRIVVVGNGGIALELVYEVEGCEVIWAVKDKAIGNTFFDAGAAQFLIPSLEAGKPEKAFPCKRPRYTTEEPAGGALQTFTADGHLRGKSTGPPEPGSALGPDWHEGIALRGAEQVSRKVSVEYQCEVEKIFTSEELLNSQQQTLTPENNGSWPVYVQLTNGKTFGCDFVVSATGVVPNTEPFLQGNKFAIADDAGLQVNDYMMTSEPNVYAAGDVCTAGWEHSELWQQMRLWTQARQMGWYAGRCMAAHVLSEPIELDFCFELFSHITKFFNYKVVLLGKFNGQGLGTDHELLVRCTKGQEYVKVVLRGGRMVGAVLIGETDLEETFENLILNQMDLTPYGEELLNPDVDIEDYFD
;
A
#
# COMPACT_ATOMS: atom_id res chain seq x y z
N MET A 1 -0.85 -24.90 -44.08
CA MET A 1 -0.91 -23.44 -44.34
C MET A 1 -1.51 -22.75 -43.11
N TRP A 2 -0.90 -22.96 -41.93
CA TRP A 2 -1.39 -22.51 -40.63
C TRP A 2 -0.28 -21.74 -39.90
N SER A 3 -0.68 -20.68 -39.21
CA SER A 3 0.04 -19.78 -38.29
C SER A 3 1.15 -18.89 -38.86
N ASN A 4 0.76 -17.79 -39.51
CA ASN A 4 1.51 -16.54 -39.54
C ASN A 4 0.74 -15.47 -38.73
N GLU A 5 0.20 -15.84 -37.57
CA GLU A 5 -0.29 -14.82 -36.63
C GLU A 5 0.92 -14.16 -35.96
N PRO A 6 0.96 -12.81 -35.88
CA PRO A 6 2.03 -12.12 -35.16
C PRO A 6 2.02 -12.54 -33.69
N ARG A 7 3.04 -13.30 -33.28
CA ARG A 7 3.24 -13.63 -31.87
C ARG A 7 3.82 -12.40 -31.16
N LEU A 8 3.03 -11.77 -30.30
CA LEU A 8 3.50 -10.78 -29.33
C LEU A 8 4.61 -11.40 -28.46
N ARG A 9 5.86 -10.99 -28.67
CA ARG A 9 6.97 -11.34 -27.78
C ARG A 9 6.94 -10.39 -26.60
N LYS A 10 6.62 -10.92 -25.42
CA LYS A 10 6.67 -10.18 -24.16
C LYS A 10 8.06 -10.31 -23.55
N GLN A 11 8.61 -9.18 -23.11
CA GLN A 11 9.86 -9.15 -22.36
C GLN A 11 9.67 -8.31 -21.10
N LEU A 12 9.97 -8.89 -19.94
CA LEU A 12 9.93 -8.19 -18.66
C LEU A 12 11.34 -7.74 -18.30
N LEU A 13 11.50 -6.44 -18.06
CA LEU A 13 12.73 -5.85 -17.56
C LEU A 13 12.52 -5.49 -16.08
N LYS A 14 13.28 -6.11 -15.18
CA LYS A 14 13.29 -5.72 -13.76
C LYS A 14 14.26 -4.56 -13.57
N LEU A 15 13.78 -3.52 -12.93
CA LEU A 15 14.63 -2.43 -12.45
C LEU A 15 15.37 -2.85 -11.18
N GLY A 16 16.68 -2.65 -11.17
CA GLY A 16 17.53 -2.85 -9.99
C GLY A 16 17.30 -1.76 -8.93
N TYR A 17 17.18 -2.18 -7.67
CA TYR A 17 17.08 -1.30 -6.51
C TYR A 17 18.36 -1.45 -5.66
N ALA A 18 18.95 -0.35 -5.20
CA ALA A 18 20.12 -0.37 -4.33
C ALA A 18 19.98 0.67 -3.20
N GLY A 19 19.53 0.22 -2.03
CA GLY A 19 19.19 1.13 -0.92
C GLY A 19 18.00 2.03 -1.27
N ASN A 20 17.91 3.24 -0.72
CA ASN A 20 16.79 4.16 -0.96
C ASN A 20 16.74 4.79 -2.37
N HIS A 21 17.64 4.38 -3.27
CA HIS A 21 17.76 4.89 -4.62
C HIS A 21 17.59 3.78 -5.64
N TYR A 22 16.91 4.11 -6.75
CA TYR A 22 17.07 3.32 -7.95
C TYR A 22 18.52 3.43 -8.40
N LEU A 23 19.10 2.32 -8.83
CA LEU A 23 20.32 2.41 -9.62
C LEU A 23 20.01 3.31 -10.84
N PRO A 24 20.94 4.20 -11.26
CA PRO A 24 20.71 5.27 -12.24
C PRO A 24 20.54 4.76 -13.69
N SER A 25 19.74 3.72 -13.89
CA SER A 25 20.19 2.64 -14.74
C SER A 25 19.12 2.11 -15.69
N ILE A 26 18.16 2.97 -16.02
CA ILE A 26 17.48 2.92 -17.31
C ILE A 26 17.56 4.29 -17.97
N SER A 27 18.19 4.35 -19.14
CA SER A 27 18.11 5.52 -20.03
C SER A 27 17.10 5.19 -21.11
N PHE A 28 16.04 5.99 -21.20
CA PHE A 28 15.03 5.82 -22.23
C PHE A 28 15.33 6.77 -23.39
N PHE A 29 15.41 6.22 -24.60
CA PHE A 29 15.67 6.97 -25.83
C PHE A 29 14.44 6.93 -26.71
N ASN A 30 13.58 7.96 -26.60
CA ASN A 30 12.36 8.06 -27.40
C ASN A 30 12.62 8.08 -28.91
N SER A 31 13.67 8.77 -29.36
CA SER A 31 14.02 8.89 -30.78
C SER A 31 14.34 7.56 -31.46
N SER A 32 14.68 6.52 -30.69
CA SER A 32 15.05 5.19 -31.19
C SER A 32 14.11 4.08 -30.72
N GLN A 33 12.99 4.40 -30.03
CA GLN A 33 12.07 3.43 -29.43
C GLN A 33 12.81 2.31 -28.70
N SER A 34 13.76 2.70 -27.84
CA SER A 34 14.60 1.75 -27.12
C SER A 34 14.82 2.12 -25.67
N VAL A 35 15.03 1.09 -24.86
CA VAL A 35 15.37 1.17 -23.44
C VAL A 35 16.77 0.62 -23.27
N GLU A 36 17.68 1.40 -22.69
CA GLU A 36 18.99 0.92 -22.26
C GLU A 36 18.97 0.60 -20.77
N THR A 37 19.42 -0.59 -20.38
CA THR A 37 19.52 -1.02 -18.99
C THR A 37 20.91 -0.74 -18.41
N ALA A 38 21.00 -0.87 -17.08
CA ALA A 38 22.18 -0.62 -16.26
C ALA A 38 23.48 -1.25 -16.77
N ASP A 39 23.35 -2.43 -17.35
CA ASP A 39 24.44 -3.26 -17.86
C ASP A 39 24.73 -3.00 -19.35
N GLY A 40 24.19 -1.91 -19.90
CA GLY A 40 24.39 -1.47 -21.28
C GLY A 40 23.61 -2.27 -22.32
N ARG A 41 22.68 -3.15 -21.91
CA ARG A 41 21.82 -3.86 -22.87
C ARG A 41 20.74 -2.91 -23.38
N VAL A 42 20.52 -2.94 -24.69
CA VAL A 42 19.51 -2.11 -25.36
C VAL A 42 18.38 -3.00 -25.87
N PHE A 43 17.15 -2.63 -25.54
CA PHE A 43 15.93 -3.30 -25.97
C PHE A 43 15.08 -2.35 -26.80
N GLY A 44 14.86 -2.69 -28.07
CA GLY A 44 13.85 -2.01 -28.89
C GLY A 44 12.44 -2.44 -28.48
N TYR A 45 11.47 -1.54 -28.56
CA TYR A 45 10.07 -1.85 -28.27
C TYR A 45 9.14 -1.27 -29.33
N GLU A 46 8.05 -1.98 -29.62
CA GLU A 46 6.91 -1.41 -30.36
C GLU A 46 5.92 -0.75 -29.39
N LYS A 47 5.79 -1.32 -28.19
CA LYS A 47 5.00 -0.80 -27.07
C LYS A 47 5.77 -1.04 -25.78
N LEU A 48 5.81 -0.04 -24.91
CA LEU A 48 6.42 -0.13 -23.58
C LEU A 48 5.37 0.11 -22.51
N CYS A 49 5.41 -0.63 -21.40
CA CYS A 49 4.63 -0.31 -20.20
C CYS A 49 5.56 -0.12 -19.00
N ILE A 50 5.50 1.05 -18.38
CA ILE A 50 6.26 1.41 -17.19
C ILE A 50 5.48 0.98 -15.95
N CYS A 51 6.04 0.05 -15.18
CA CYS A 51 5.46 -0.47 -13.93
C CYS A 51 6.46 -0.40 -12.78
N SER A 52 7.25 0.68 -12.68
CA SER A 52 8.31 0.86 -11.68
C SER A 52 7.80 1.08 -10.24
N GLY A 53 6.48 1.19 -10.07
CA GLY A 53 5.83 1.36 -8.77
C GLY A 53 6.21 2.67 -8.06
N GLY A 54 6.22 2.62 -6.73
CA GLY A 54 6.61 3.72 -5.86
C GLY A 54 7.54 3.27 -4.74
N ARG A 55 8.33 4.20 -4.20
CA ARG A 55 9.25 4.01 -3.07
C ARG A 55 8.70 4.66 -1.79
N PRO A 56 9.09 4.21 -0.58
CA PRO A 56 8.69 4.88 0.66
C PRO A 56 8.98 6.37 0.64
N LYS A 57 8.05 7.18 1.14
CA LYS A 57 8.33 8.55 1.54
C LYS A 57 9.04 8.49 2.89
N LEU A 58 10.34 8.72 2.88
CA LEU A 58 11.15 8.72 4.11
C LEU A 58 11.07 10.08 4.82
N LEU A 59 11.06 10.04 6.15
CA LEU A 59 11.12 11.23 7.00
C LEU A 59 12.42 12.02 6.77
N THR A 60 13.53 11.31 6.66
CA THR A 60 14.88 11.84 6.42
C THR A 60 15.59 10.90 5.45
N GLN A 61 16.25 11.47 4.44
CA GLN A 61 17.08 10.72 3.50
C GLN A 61 18.41 10.33 4.15
N ASP A 62 18.97 9.18 3.76
CA ASP A 62 20.31 8.73 4.17
C ASP A 62 20.54 8.58 5.68
N ASN A 63 19.47 8.41 6.47
CA ASN A 63 19.60 8.13 7.91
C ASN A 63 19.57 6.61 8.17
N PRO A 64 20.63 6.01 8.74
CA PRO A 64 20.73 4.56 8.94
C PRO A 64 19.73 4.00 9.96
N TYR A 65 19.09 4.86 10.76
CA TYR A 65 18.07 4.48 11.74
C TYR A 65 16.64 4.70 11.23
N VAL A 66 16.44 5.17 10.00
CA VAL A 66 15.12 5.38 9.41
C VAL A 66 14.91 4.38 8.28
N LEU A 67 13.93 3.49 8.44
CA LEU A 67 13.59 2.47 7.47
C LEU A 67 12.20 2.72 6.89
N GLY A 68 12.08 2.66 5.56
CA GLY A 68 10.80 2.50 4.89
C GLY A 68 10.55 1.03 4.56
N ILE A 69 9.28 0.60 4.58
CA ILE A 69 8.89 -0.78 4.20
C ILE A 69 8.04 -0.71 2.94
N ARG A 70 8.42 -1.48 1.91
CA ARG A 70 7.75 -1.44 0.60
C ARG A 70 7.84 -2.71 -0.23
N ASP A 71 8.93 -3.44 -0.10
CA ASP A 71 9.26 -4.64 -0.86
C ASP A 71 9.78 -5.75 0.05
N THR A 72 10.03 -6.92 -0.52
CA THR A 72 10.54 -8.08 0.24
C THR A 72 11.88 -7.82 0.92
N ASP A 73 12.71 -6.93 0.38
CA ASP A 73 14.06 -6.68 0.88
C ASP A 73 14.00 -5.78 2.10
N SER A 74 13.22 -4.69 2.03
CA SER A 74 12.92 -3.83 3.16
C SER A 74 12.16 -4.57 4.27
N ALA A 75 11.29 -5.53 3.94
CA ALA A 75 10.64 -6.39 4.94
C ALA A 75 11.64 -7.33 5.64
N GLN A 76 12.62 -7.89 4.92
CA GLN A 76 13.69 -8.70 5.51
C GLN A 76 14.63 -7.87 6.38
N GLU A 77 15.00 -6.67 5.94
CA GLU A 77 15.82 -5.75 6.74
C GLU A 77 15.06 -5.33 8.00
N PHE A 78 13.77 -5.01 7.89
CA PHE A 78 12.91 -4.74 9.04
C PHE A 78 12.91 -5.90 10.03
N GLN A 79 12.68 -7.13 9.56
CA GLN A 79 12.68 -8.32 10.41
C GLN A 79 14.02 -8.49 11.15
N LYS A 80 15.13 -8.32 10.43
CA LYS A 80 16.49 -8.43 10.97
C LYS A 80 16.77 -7.38 12.04
N LEU A 81 16.41 -6.12 11.80
CA LEU A 81 16.56 -5.04 12.78
C LEU A 81 15.64 -5.26 13.99
N LEU A 82 14.38 -5.61 13.74
CA LEU A 82 13.38 -5.85 14.76
C LEU A 82 13.82 -6.94 15.73
N SER A 83 14.41 -8.05 15.26
CA SER A 83 14.86 -9.17 16.10
C SER A 83 15.80 -8.79 17.26
N LYS A 84 16.45 -7.63 17.17
CA LYS A 84 17.35 -7.08 18.19
C LYS A 84 16.76 -5.88 18.93
N ALA A 85 15.66 -5.33 18.44
CA ALA A 85 15.05 -4.13 18.95
C ALA A 85 14.19 -4.41 20.18
N LYS A 86 14.30 -3.50 21.14
CA LYS A 86 13.48 -3.41 22.34
C LYS A 86 12.37 -2.39 22.18
N ARG A 87 12.61 -1.34 21.40
CA ARG A 87 11.62 -0.30 21.10
C ARG A 87 11.81 0.25 19.69
N ILE A 88 10.69 0.41 18.98
CA ILE A 88 10.64 1.10 17.69
C ILE A 88 9.67 2.27 17.74
N VAL A 89 9.91 3.28 16.89
CA VAL A 89 8.94 4.34 16.61
C VAL A 89 8.38 4.11 15.20
N VAL A 90 7.06 3.95 15.08
CA VAL A 90 6.37 3.88 13.79
C VAL A 90 5.73 5.23 13.52
N VAL A 91 6.01 5.84 12.37
CA VAL A 91 5.49 7.16 12.01
C VAL A 91 4.63 7.07 10.77
N GLY A 92 3.38 7.52 10.88
CA GLY A 92 2.41 7.50 9.78
C GLY A 92 1.16 6.71 10.15
N ASN A 93 0.09 6.90 9.38
CA ASN A 93 -1.26 6.43 9.74
C ASN A 93 -1.92 5.59 8.63
N GLY A 94 -1.10 5.05 7.72
CA GLY A 94 -1.52 4.25 6.56
C GLY A 94 -1.44 2.74 6.80
N GLY A 95 -1.65 1.95 5.75
CA GLY A 95 -1.86 0.50 5.84
C GLY A 95 -0.66 -0.23 6.45
N ILE A 96 0.56 0.10 6.00
CA ILE A 96 1.79 -0.43 6.57
C ILE A 96 1.90 -0.14 8.08
N ALA A 97 1.56 1.06 8.52
CA ALA A 97 1.58 1.38 9.95
C ALA A 97 0.56 0.55 10.73
N LEU A 98 -0.69 0.47 10.24
CA LEU A 98 -1.77 -0.29 10.86
C LEU A 98 -1.42 -1.78 11.00
N GLU A 99 -0.85 -2.38 9.96
CA GLU A 99 -0.41 -3.77 9.99
C GLU A 99 0.77 -3.96 10.95
N LEU A 100 1.78 -3.09 10.92
CA LEU A 100 2.97 -3.22 11.78
C LEU A 100 2.65 -3.09 13.27
N VAL A 101 1.91 -2.06 13.67
CA VAL A 101 1.55 -1.85 15.09
C VAL A 101 0.64 -2.98 15.60
N TYR A 102 -0.06 -3.64 14.67
CA TYR A 102 -0.79 -4.84 15.00
C TYR A 102 0.11 -6.07 15.15
N GLU A 103 0.98 -6.29 14.17
CA GLU A 103 1.71 -7.54 14.02
C GLU A 103 2.99 -7.65 14.85
N VAL A 104 3.63 -6.53 15.21
CA VAL A 104 4.88 -6.54 16.00
C VAL A 104 4.63 -7.02 17.44
N GLU A 105 5.48 -7.95 17.89
CA GLU A 105 5.50 -8.49 19.25
C GLU A 105 6.92 -8.46 19.83
N GLY A 106 7.07 -8.65 21.15
CA GLY A 106 8.40 -8.69 21.80
C GLY A 106 9.20 -7.39 21.66
N CYS A 107 8.51 -6.28 21.41
CA CYS A 107 9.07 -4.95 21.18
C CYS A 107 8.04 -3.91 21.64
N GLU A 108 8.48 -2.84 22.29
CA GLU A 108 7.62 -1.67 22.54
C GLU A 108 7.47 -0.85 21.26
N VAL A 109 6.24 -0.49 20.92
CA VAL A 109 5.93 0.29 19.72
C VAL A 109 5.36 1.64 20.12
N ILE A 110 6.08 2.70 19.81
CA ILE A 110 5.56 4.07 19.87
C ILE A 110 5.01 4.42 18.50
N TRP A 111 3.71 4.67 18.38
CA TRP A 111 3.07 4.98 17.12
C TRP A 111 2.69 6.46 17.05
N ALA A 112 3.44 7.24 16.25
CA ALA A 112 3.19 8.65 16.06
C ALA A 112 2.28 8.90 14.84
N VAL A 113 1.14 9.54 15.08
CA VAL A 113 0.15 9.89 14.06
C VAL A 113 -0.13 11.39 14.09
N LYS A 114 -0.19 12.01 12.91
CA LYS A 114 -0.51 13.43 12.76
C LYS A 114 -2.01 13.73 12.99
N ASP A 115 -2.85 12.70 12.93
CA ASP A 115 -4.29 12.81 12.95
C ASP A 115 -4.86 12.67 14.37
N LYS A 116 -6.16 12.98 14.53
CA LYS A 116 -6.90 12.82 15.80
C LYS A 116 -7.31 11.38 16.10
N ALA A 117 -7.29 10.52 15.09
CA ALA A 117 -7.66 9.11 15.20
C ALA A 117 -6.72 8.27 14.35
N ILE A 118 -6.69 6.97 14.64
CA ILE A 118 -5.88 6.01 13.90
C ILE A 118 -6.57 5.60 12.59
N GLY A 119 -5.77 5.27 11.59
CA GLY A 119 -6.24 4.74 10.31
C GLY A 119 -7.09 5.72 9.49
N ASN A 120 -6.95 7.05 9.68
CA ASN A 120 -7.75 8.07 9.00
C ASN A 120 -7.75 7.97 7.46
N THR A 121 -6.74 7.34 6.87
CA THR A 121 -6.68 7.05 5.44
C THR A 121 -7.77 6.06 4.98
N PHE A 122 -8.25 5.20 5.88
CA PHE A 122 -9.20 4.13 5.61
C PHE A 122 -10.49 4.22 6.44
N PHE A 123 -10.43 4.86 7.60
CA PHE A 123 -11.47 4.84 8.62
C PHE A 123 -11.80 6.22 9.15
N ASP A 124 -12.97 6.36 9.75
CA ASP A 124 -13.31 7.49 10.60
C ASP A 124 -12.99 7.21 12.08
N ALA A 125 -13.27 8.18 12.95
CA ALA A 125 -13.03 8.05 14.38
C ALA A 125 -13.88 6.95 15.05
N GLY A 126 -15.08 6.63 14.51
CA GLY A 126 -15.94 5.59 15.05
C GLY A 126 -15.37 4.19 14.81
N ALA A 127 -14.95 3.92 13.58
CA ALA A 127 -14.24 2.70 13.21
C ALA A 127 -12.88 2.60 13.95
N ALA A 128 -12.15 3.70 14.10
CA ALA A 128 -10.92 3.72 14.90
C ALA A 128 -11.19 3.30 16.36
N GLN A 129 -12.24 3.83 16.99
CA GLN A 129 -12.61 3.49 18.36
C GLN A 129 -13.02 2.02 18.50
N PHE A 130 -13.63 1.43 17.47
CA PHE A 130 -13.93 0.00 17.41
C PHE A 130 -12.66 -0.87 17.38
N LEU A 131 -11.61 -0.43 16.66
CA LEU A 131 -10.38 -1.19 16.44
C LEU A 131 -9.33 -1.05 17.57
N ILE A 132 -9.32 0.07 18.30
CA ILE A 132 -8.33 0.35 19.36
C ILE A 132 -8.19 -0.78 20.39
N PRO A 133 -9.28 -1.40 20.92
CA PRO A 133 -9.16 -2.49 21.88
C PRO A 133 -8.34 -3.69 21.37
N SER A 134 -8.27 -3.91 20.06
CA SER A 134 -7.44 -4.95 19.44
C SER A 134 -5.94 -4.69 19.56
N LEU A 135 -5.50 -3.47 19.93
CA LEU A 135 -4.11 -3.18 20.24
C LEU A 135 -3.67 -3.78 21.58
N GLU A 136 -4.61 -3.88 22.52
CA GLU A 136 -4.38 -4.35 23.89
C GLU A 136 -4.70 -5.85 24.04
N ALA A 137 -5.61 -6.37 23.20
CA ALA A 137 -5.99 -7.77 23.20
C ALA A 137 -4.83 -8.69 22.74
N GLY A 138 -4.75 -9.88 23.35
CA GLY A 138 -3.89 -10.96 22.85
C GLY A 138 -4.34 -11.42 21.47
N LYS A 139 -3.39 -11.75 20.59
CA LYS A 139 -3.73 -12.22 19.24
C LYS A 139 -4.33 -13.63 19.31
N PRO A 140 -5.38 -13.91 18.52
CA PRO A 140 -5.84 -15.29 18.32
C PRO A 140 -4.73 -16.14 17.68
N GLU A 141 -4.78 -17.44 17.93
CA GLU A 141 -3.84 -18.40 17.33
C GLU A 141 -3.94 -18.33 15.80
N LYS A 142 -2.81 -18.13 15.10
CA LYS A 142 -2.82 -17.98 13.64
C LYS A 142 -3.24 -19.31 13.00
N ALA A 143 -4.30 -19.28 12.20
CA ALA A 143 -4.63 -20.40 11.31
C ALA A 143 -3.45 -20.67 10.35
N PHE A 144 -3.25 -21.93 9.96
CA PHE A 144 -2.18 -22.33 9.05
C PHE A 144 -2.20 -21.52 7.74
N PRO A 145 -1.03 -21.17 7.17
CA PRO A 145 -0.96 -20.27 6.02
C PRO A 145 -1.71 -20.84 4.81
N CYS A 146 -2.64 -20.05 4.26
CA CYS A 146 -3.23 -20.33 2.96
C CYS A 146 -2.19 -20.03 1.88
N LYS A 147 -1.74 -21.05 1.15
CA LYS A 147 -0.77 -20.88 0.05
C LYS A 147 -1.40 -20.05 -1.05
N ARG A 148 -0.94 -18.80 -1.24
CA ARG A 148 -1.32 -18.03 -2.44
C ARG A 148 -0.62 -18.60 -3.68
N PRO A 149 -1.34 -18.76 -4.81
CA PRO A 149 -0.72 -19.08 -6.08
C PRO A 149 0.21 -17.93 -6.50
N ARG A 150 1.45 -18.26 -6.86
CA ARG A 150 2.43 -17.31 -7.39
C ARG A 150 2.23 -17.25 -8.91
N TYR A 151 1.98 -16.06 -9.46
CA TYR A 151 1.96 -15.86 -10.91
C TYR A 151 3.40 -15.64 -11.40
N THR A 152 4.06 -16.69 -11.88
CA THR A 152 5.34 -16.57 -12.59
C THR A 152 5.10 -16.86 -14.07
N THR A 153 5.52 -15.93 -14.94
CA THR A 153 5.38 -16.03 -16.41
C THR A 153 6.56 -16.72 -17.09
N GLU A 154 7.52 -17.24 -16.34
CA GLU A 154 8.64 -17.97 -16.93
C GLU A 154 8.17 -19.38 -17.29
N GLU A 155 8.04 -19.66 -18.59
CA GLU A 155 8.10 -21.05 -19.05
C GLU A 155 9.46 -21.61 -18.63
N PRO A 156 9.51 -22.80 -18.00
CA PRO A 156 10.77 -23.36 -17.56
C PRO A 156 11.62 -23.66 -18.79
N ALA A 157 12.64 -22.84 -19.02
CA ALA A 157 13.76 -23.21 -19.86
C ALA A 157 14.29 -24.54 -19.34
N GLY A 158 14.34 -25.54 -20.22
CA GLY A 158 14.54 -26.94 -19.86
C GLY A 158 15.62 -27.16 -18.79
N GLY A 159 15.27 -27.93 -17.76
CA GLY A 159 16.24 -28.59 -16.88
C GLY A 159 16.62 -27.88 -15.58
N ALA A 160 15.91 -26.83 -15.14
CA ALA A 160 16.07 -26.30 -13.79
C ALA A 160 14.73 -26.33 -13.02
N LEU A 161 14.47 -27.45 -12.34
CA LEU A 161 13.68 -27.40 -11.12
C LEU A 161 14.46 -26.48 -10.16
N GLN A 162 13.82 -25.46 -9.59
CA GLN A 162 13.95 -25.02 -8.18
C GLN A 162 13.29 -23.65 -7.95
N THR A 163 11.97 -23.62 -8.03
CA THR A 163 11.15 -22.70 -7.22
C THR A 163 11.12 -23.24 -5.80
N PHE A 164 11.62 -22.47 -4.82
CA PHE A 164 11.46 -22.82 -3.41
C PHE A 164 10.56 -21.83 -2.65
N THR A 165 9.70 -22.44 -1.85
CA THR A 165 8.75 -21.92 -0.88
C THR A 165 9.38 -21.84 0.52
N ALA A 166 8.58 -21.38 1.49
CA ALA A 166 8.88 -21.11 2.89
C ALA A 166 9.31 -22.34 3.74
N ASP A 167 10.33 -23.09 3.34
CA ASP A 167 10.91 -24.16 4.16
C ASP A 167 12.44 -24.00 4.30
N GLY A 168 12.87 -23.32 5.38
CA GLY A 168 13.91 -23.76 6.30
C GLY A 168 15.33 -24.15 5.85
N HIS A 169 15.76 -24.10 4.58
CA HIS A 169 17.14 -24.41 4.19
C HIS A 169 17.79 -23.41 3.24
N LEU A 170 19.07 -23.11 3.56
CA LEU A 170 19.96 -22.13 2.96
C LEU A 170 20.03 -22.28 1.44
N ARG A 171 19.64 -21.22 0.70
CA ARG A 171 20.03 -21.06 -0.70
C ARG A 171 21.55 -20.99 -0.78
N GLY A 172 22.12 -21.88 -1.59
CA GLY A 172 23.50 -21.75 -2.04
C GLY A 172 23.74 -20.36 -2.62
N LYS A 173 24.87 -19.75 -2.27
CA LYS A 173 25.28 -18.42 -2.72
C LYS A 173 25.24 -18.34 -4.25
N SER A 174 24.22 -17.68 -4.79
CA SER A 174 24.33 -17.06 -6.11
C SER A 174 25.42 -16.00 -6.02
N THR A 175 26.42 -16.08 -6.89
CA THR A 175 27.53 -15.12 -6.98
C THR A 175 27.18 -13.89 -7.81
N GLY A 176 25.90 -13.67 -8.12
CA GLY A 176 25.41 -12.44 -8.76
C GLY A 176 25.04 -11.35 -7.75
N PRO A 177 24.88 -10.09 -8.18
CA PRO A 177 24.27 -9.06 -7.33
C PRO A 177 22.88 -9.54 -6.86
N PRO A 178 22.45 -9.18 -5.63
CA PRO A 178 21.13 -9.55 -5.13
C PRO A 178 20.05 -9.09 -6.10
N GLU A 179 19.16 -10.00 -6.51
CA GLU A 179 17.99 -9.61 -7.29
C GLU A 179 17.07 -8.75 -6.41
N PRO A 180 16.60 -7.59 -6.91
CA PRO A 180 15.71 -6.72 -6.15
C PRO A 180 14.39 -7.42 -5.82
N GLY A 181 13.91 -7.16 -4.61
CA GLY A 181 12.65 -7.63 -4.09
C GLY A 181 11.42 -7.17 -4.86
N SER A 182 10.31 -7.90 -4.70
CA SER A 182 9.01 -7.48 -5.25
C SER A 182 8.26 -6.60 -4.26
N ALA A 183 7.45 -5.67 -4.77
CA ALA A 183 6.57 -4.86 -3.94
C ALA A 183 5.66 -5.74 -3.07
N LEU A 184 5.41 -5.31 -1.83
CA LEU A 184 4.59 -6.03 -0.88
C LEU A 184 3.12 -5.98 -1.31
N GLY A 185 2.48 -7.15 -1.28
CA GLY A 185 1.03 -7.27 -1.44
C GLY A 185 0.30 -7.34 -0.10
N PRO A 186 -1.01 -7.62 -0.12
CA PRO A 186 -1.77 -7.86 1.10
C PRO A 186 -1.15 -9.00 1.91
N ASP A 187 -1.30 -8.98 3.23
CA ASP A 187 -0.79 -10.01 4.15
C ASP A 187 0.73 -10.29 4.00
N TRP A 188 1.54 -9.31 3.57
CA TRP A 188 2.97 -9.50 3.34
C TRP A 188 3.75 -9.95 4.58
N HIS A 189 3.22 -9.68 5.77
CA HIS A 189 3.77 -10.12 7.03
C HIS A 189 3.57 -11.62 7.28
N GLU A 190 2.70 -12.31 6.52
CA GLU A 190 2.52 -13.75 6.63
C GLU A 190 3.80 -14.49 6.25
N GLY A 191 4.29 -15.32 7.16
CA GLY A 191 5.56 -16.03 7.01
C GLY A 191 6.80 -15.24 7.45
N ILE A 192 6.64 -14.02 7.95
CA ILE A 192 7.72 -13.22 8.56
C ILE A 192 7.55 -13.20 10.08
N ALA A 193 8.61 -13.51 10.82
CA ALA A 193 8.62 -13.42 12.28
C ALA A 193 8.82 -11.96 12.72
N LEU A 194 7.72 -11.25 13.02
CA LEU A 194 7.74 -9.87 13.48
C LEU A 194 7.88 -9.78 15.00
N ARG A 195 9.00 -10.28 15.53
CA ARG A 195 9.26 -10.36 16.97
C ARG A 195 10.56 -9.66 17.35
N GLY A 196 10.50 -8.82 18.37
CA GLY A 196 11.65 -8.15 18.96
C GLY A 196 12.43 -8.96 19.99
N ALA A 197 13.38 -8.29 20.64
CA ALA A 197 14.32 -8.91 21.58
C ALA A 197 13.75 -9.15 22.98
N GLU A 198 12.61 -8.52 23.32
CA GLU A 198 12.05 -8.55 24.66
C GLU A 198 11.07 -9.72 24.85
N GLN A 199 11.01 -10.26 26.08
CA GLN A 199 10.01 -11.26 26.48
C GLN A 199 8.69 -10.63 26.96
N VAL A 200 8.54 -9.32 26.79
CA VAL A 200 7.37 -8.56 27.23
C VAL A 200 6.19 -8.84 26.30
N SER A 201 4.98 -8.87 26.86
CA SER A 201 3.74 -8.85 26.08
C SER A 201 3.66 -7.58 25.22
N ARG A 202 2.83 -7.63 24.18
CA ARG A 202 2.58 -6.51 23.26
C ARG A 202 2.34 -5.18 24.01
N LYS A 203 3.11 -4.15 23.69
CA LYS A 203 3.00 -2.81 24.26
C LYS A 203 3.04 -1.77 23.14
N VAL A 204 1.88 -1.23 22.79
CA VAL A 204 1.73 -0.18 21.78
C VAL A 204 1.20 1.08 22.46
N SER A 205 1.87 2.22 22.26
CA SER A 205 1.38 3.53 22.71
C SER A 205 1.22 4.45 21.52
N VAL A 206 0.07 5.10 21.41
CA VAL A 206 -0.23 6.00 20.30
C VAL A 206 -0.05 7.45 20.74
N GLU A 207 0.73 8.19 19.96
CA GLU A 207 0.93 9.63 20.08
C GLU A 207 0.16 10.31 18.96
N TYR A 208 -0.91 11.01 19.34
CA TYR A 208 -1.82 11.67 18.40
C TYR A 208 -1.41 13.12 18.14
N GLN A 209 -1.89 13.64 17.01
CA GLN A 209 -1.73 15.04 16.62
C GLN A 209 -0.28 15.53 16.68
N CYS A 210 0.65 14.65 16.27
CA CYS A 210 2.06 14.96 16.28
C CYS A 210 2.74 14.50 15.00
N GLU A 211 3.69 15.30 14.55
CA GLU A 211 4.66 14.99 13.52
C GLU A 211 6.06 14.90 14.12
N VAL A 212 6.97 14.20 13.43
CA VAL A 212 8.40 14.19 13.77
C VAL A 212 8.99 15.55 13.47
N GLU A 213 9.47 16.22 14.51
CA GLU A 213 10.16 17.50 14.40
C GLU A 213 11.63 17.28 14.05
N LYS A 214 12.30 16.38 14.78
CA LYS A 214 13.73 16.07 14.61
C LYS A 214 14.03 14.62 14.99
N ILE A 215 15.08 14.08 14.36
CA ILE A 215 15.66 12.77 14.68
C ILE A 215 17.12 13.01 15.06
N PHE A 216 17.55 12.48 16.21
CA PHE A 216 18.90 12.65 16.74
C PHE A 216 19.54 11.28 16.95
N THR A 217 20.84 11.17 16.70
CA THR A 217 21.67 10.13 17.29
C THR A 217 21.87 10.39 18.79
N SER A 218 22.34 9.39 19.54
CA SER A 218 22.68 9.56 20.95
C SER A 218 23.70 10.69 21.18
N GLU A 219 24.69 10.79 20.29
CA GLU A 219 25.74 11.81 20.38
C GLU A 219 25.20 13.22 20.11
N GLU A 220 24.36 13.39 19.08
CA GLU A 220 23.72 14.67 18.78
C GLU A 220 22.80 15.14 19.91
N LEU A 221 22.08 14.21 20.55
CA LEU A 221 21.22 14.52 21.70
C LEU A 221 22.04 15.05 22.88
N LEU A 222 23.14 14.37 23.23
CA LEU A 222 23.99 14.75 24.36
C LEU A 222 24.70 16.09 24.14
N ASN A 223 25.02 16.40 22.87
CA ASN A 223 25.64 17.67 22.49
C ASN A 223 24.64 18.82 22.31
N SER A 224 23.34 18.52 22.25
CA SER A 224 22.27 19.52 22.18
C SER A 224 22.12 20.25 23.52
N GLN A 225 22.54 21.52 23.56
CA GLN A 225 22.33 22.41 24.71
C GLN A 225 20.84 22.73 24.98
N GLN A 226 19.91 22.22 24.17
CA GLN A 226 18.50 22.60 24.15
C GLN A 226 17.53 21.65 24.88
N GLN A 227 17.98 20.54 25.48
CA GLN A 227 17.06 19.62 26.18
C GLN A 227 17.50 19.25 27.60
N THR A 228 16.55 19.31 28.52
CA THR A 228 16.70 18.73 29.87
C THR A 228 16.58 17.21 29.73
N LEU A 229 17.67 16.49 29.97
CA LEU A 229 17.71 15.02 29.88
C LEU A 229 16.71 14.42 30.89
N THR A 230 15.65 13.80 30.39
CA THR A 230 14.73 12.98 31.19
C THR A 230 15.25 11.54 31.25
N PRO A 231 14.76 10.68 32.17
CA PRO A 231 15.10 9.26 32.17
C PRO A 231 14.84 8.55 30.84
N GLU A 232 13.89 9.05 30.04
CA GLU A 232 13.57 8.54 28.71
C GLU A 232 14.56 8.99 27.62
N ASN A 233 15.36 10.03 27.89
CA ASN A 233 16.24 10.71 26.94
C ASN A 233 17.68 10.85 27.46
N ASN A 234 18.19 9.83 28.16
CA ASN A 234 19.49 9.87 28.85
C ASN A 234 20.71 9.45 28.00
N GLY A 235 20.53 9.22 26.69
CA GLY A 235 21.59 8.73 25.80
C GLY A 235 21.71 7.19 25.70
N SER A 236 20.83 6.40 26.32
CA SER A 236 20.87 4.93 26.27
C SER A 236 20.44 4.29 24.93
N TRP A 237 19.72 5.02 24.09
CA TRP A 237 19.22 4.55 22.79
C TRP A 237 20.09 5.06 21.64
N PRO A 238 20.24 4.30 20.54
CA PRO A 238 21.02 4.73 19.38
C PRO A 238 20.39 5.93 18.64
N VAL A 239 19.07 6.07 18.68
CA VAL A 239 18.34 7.16 18.04
C VAL A 239 17.20 7.69 18.92
N TYR A 240 16.92 8.98 18.79
CA TYR A 240 15.85 9.70 19.48
C TYR A 240 14.97 10.43 18.48
N VAL A 241 13.66 10.39 18.71
CA VAL A 241 12.66 11.07 17.89
C VAL A 241 11.97 12.12 18.72
N GLN A 242 12.14 13.39 18.36
CA GLN A 242 11.41 14.51 18.93
C GLN A 242 10.14 14.75 18.12
N LEU A 243 9.01 14.81 18.81
CA LEU A 243 7.71 15.08 18.24
C LEU A 243 7.31 16.54 18.50
N THR A 244 6.52 17.08 17.59
CA THR A 244 5.93 18.45 17.68
C THR A 244 5.02 18.67 18.89
N ASN A 245 4.58 17.60 19.57
CA ASN A 245 3.86 17.69 20.85
C ASN A 245 4.80 17.86 22.07
N GLY A 246 6.11 18.02 21.84
CA GLY A 246 7.13 18.25 22.86
C GLY A 246 7.69 16.98 23.51
N LYS A 247 7.15 15.80 23.18
CA LYS A 247 7.69 14.52 23.66
C LYS A 247 8.89 14.10 22.81
N THR A 248 9.85 13.44 23.44
CA THR A 248 11.00 12.83 22.77
C THR A 248 11.14 11.39 23.24
N PHE A 249 11.31 10.47 22.30
CA PHE A 249 11.42 9.04 22.54
C PHE A 249 12.74 8.49 22.03
N GLY A 250 13.53 7.86 22.89
CA GLY A 250 14.63 6.99 22.46
C GLY A 250 14.11 5.65 21.96
N CYS A 251 14.70 5.13 20.88
CA CYS A 251 14.35 3.84 20.26
C CYS A 251 15.55 3.23 19.51
N ASP A 252 15.42 1.99 19.04
CA ASP A 252 16.46 1.30 18.26
C ASP A 252 16.49 1.77 16.81
N PHE A 253 15.31 1.99 16.20
CA PHE A 253 15.14 2.56 14.87
C PHE A 253 13.70 3.08 14.67
N VAL A 254 13.51 3.84 13.59
CA VAL A 254 12.27 4.47 13.19
C VAL A 254 11.75 3.84 11.90
N VAL A 255 10.46 3.50 11.86
CA VAL A 255 9.79 3.09 10.63
C VAL A 255 9.02 4.27 10.04
N SER A 256 9.41 4.69 8.83
CA SER A 256 8.70 5.72 8.06
C SER A 256 7.61 5.07 7.20
N ALA A 257 6.36 5.20 7.65
CA ALA A 257 5.15 4.73 6.97
C ALA A 257 4.27 5.92 6.54
N THR A 258 4.89 6.98 5.99
CA THR A 258 4.24 8.27 5.70
C THR A 258 3.73 8.42 4.25
N GLY A 259 3.65 7.31 3.51
CA GLY A 259 3.20 7.27 2.12
C GLY A 259 4.31 6.80 1.16
N VAL A 260 4.07 6.95 -0.13
CA VAL A 260 5.00 6.54 -1.19
C VAL A 260 5.15 7.63 -2.23
N VAL A 261 6.29 7.62 -2.91
CA VAL A 261 6.63 8.53 -4.02
C VAL A 261 6.74 7.70 -5.31
N PRO A 262 6.08 8.09 -6.40
CA PRO A 262 6.21 7.42 -7.70
C PRO A 262 7.65 7.35 -8.20
N ASN A 263 8.01 6.21 -8.80
CA ASN A 263 9.35 5.97 -9.33
C ASN A 263 9.45 6.40 -10.80
N THR A 264 9.30 7.70 -11.03
CA THR A 264 9.26 8.31 -12.36
C THR A 264 10.61 8.84 -12.82
N GLU A 265 11.47 9.23 -11.87
CA GLU A 265 12.74 9.92 -12.12
C GLU A 265 13.66 9.28 -13.18
N PRO A 266 13.86 7.94 -13.21
CA PRO A 266 14.69 7.30 -14.24
C PRO A 266 14.21 7.55 -15.68
N PHE A 267 12.94 7.87 -15.87
CA PHE A 267 12.36 8.04 -17.21
C PHE A 267 12.31 9.50 -17.66
N LEU A 268 12.52 10.47 -16.77
CA LEU A 268 12.29 11.88 -17.09
C LEU A 268 13.42 12.49 -17.92
N GLN A 269 14.66 12.03 -17.69
CA GLN A 269 15.81 12.57 -18.41
C GLN A 269 15.72 12.23 -19.91
N GLY A 270 15.66 13.27 -20.74
CA GLY A 270 15.60 13.13 -22.20
C GLY A 270 14.19 12.89 -22.78
N ASN A 271 13.16 12.83 -21.93
CA ASN A 271 11.78 12.59 -22.35
C ASN A 271 10.85 13.72 -21.93
N LYS A 272 9.64 13.72 -22.49
CA LYS A 272 8.60 14.74 -22.32
C LYS A 272 7.34 14.12 -21.72
N PHE A 273 7.52 13.35 -20.67
CA PHE A 273 6.42 12.84 -19.88
C PHE A 273 5.64 13.99 -19.21
N ALA A 274 4.32 13.97 -19.33
CA ALA A 274 3.43 14.75 -18.48
C ALA A 274 3.44 14.16 -17.08
N ILE A 275 3.68 15.00 -16.07
CA ILE A 275 3.82 14.61 -14.67
C ILE A 275 2.70 15.27 -13.87
N ALA A 276 1.99 14.46 -13.08
CA ALA A 276 0.96 14.92 -12.17
C ALA A 276 1.57 15.56 -10.90
N ASP A 277 0.75 16.25 -10.11
CA ASP A 277 1.19 16.97 -8.90
C ASP A 277 1.86 16.06 -7.86
N ASP A 278 1.53 14.77 -7.85
CA ASP A 278 2.10 13.77 -6.97
C ASP A 278 3.35 13.08 -7.53
N ALA A 279 3.94 13.66 -8.58
CA ALA A 279 5.10 13.17 -9.33
C ALA A 279 4.86 11.87 -10.13
N GLY A 280 3.61 11.41 -10.27
CA GLY A 280 3.27 10.26 -11.11
C GLY A 280 3.27 10.58 -12.60
N LEU A 281 3.56 9.59 -13.44
CA LEU A 281 3.36 9.68 -14.89
C LEU A 281 1.86 9.85 -15.16
N GLN A 282 1.45 10.94 -15.78
CA GLN A 282 0.04 11.11 -16.14
C GLN A 282 -0.32 10.12 -17.26
N VAL A 283 -1.42 9.40 -17.09
CA VAL A 283 -1.95 8.47 -18.10
C VAL A 283 -3.39 8.79 -18.46
N ASN A 284 -3.79 8.55 -19.70
CA ASN A 284 -5.19 8.64 -20.11
C ASN A 284 -5.98 7.35 -19.77
N ASP A 285 -7.24 7.32 -20.16
CA ASP A 285 -8.19 6.21 -20.04
C ASP A 285 -7.80 4.95 -20.83
N TYR A 286 -6.73 4.99 -21.63
CA TYR A 286 -6.10 3.82 -22.27
C TYR A 286 -4.77 3.42 -21.62
N MET A 287 -4.48 3.95 -20.42
CA MET A 287 -3.20 3.80 -19.70
C MET A 287 -1.99 4.34 -20.46
N MET A 288 -2.19 5.16 -21.50
CA MET A 288 -1.11 5.76 -22.29
C MET A 288 -0.58 7.02 -21.62
N THR A 289 0.74 7.15 -21.58
CA THR A 289 1.42 8.38 -21.17
C THR A 289 1.41 9.42 -22.32
N SER A 290 2.00 10.59 -22.09
CA SER A 290 2.21 11.58 -23.17
C SER A 290 3.24 11.14 -24.21
N GLU A 291 4.04 10.10 -23.93
CA GLU A 291 5.02 9.58 -24.88
C GLU A 291 4.40 8.52 -25.81
N PRO A 292 4.63 8.61 -27.14
CA PRO A 292 4.05 7.68 -28.10
C PRO A 292 4.41 6.23 -27.79
N ASN A 293 3.42 5.35 -27.84
CA ASN A 293 3.59 3.91 -27.60
C ASN A 293 4.08 3.53 -26.18
N VAL A 294 4.07 4.48 -25.23
CA VAL A 294 4.44 4.24 -23.83
C VAL A 294 3.20 4.31 -22.95
N TYR A 295 3.00 3.24 -22.19
CA TYR A 295 1.95 3.06 -21.19
C TYR A 295 2.57 3.09 -19.80
N ALA A 296 1.76 3.32 -18.77
CA ALA A 296 2.19 3.15 -17.39
C ALA A 296 1.06 2.63 -16.51
N ALA A 297 1.39 1.80 -15.51
CA ALA A 297 0.41 1.17 -14.65
C ALA A 297 0.88 1.03 -13.19
N GLY A 298 -0.08 1.15 -12.26
CA GLY A 298 0.13 1.03 -10.82
C GLY A 298 0.80 2.26 -10.20
N ASP A 299 1.54 2.05 -9.11
CA ASP A 299 2.03 3.14 -8.25
C ASP A 299 3.06 4.09 -8.88
N VAL A 300 3.40 3.94 -10.16
CA VAL A 300 4.23 4.90 -10.90
C VAL A 300 3.40 6.01 -11.58
N CYS A 301 2.13 5.75 -11.91
CA CYS A 301 1.32 6.64 -12.70
C CYS A 301 0.14 7.24 -11.92
N THR A 302 -0.46 8.25 -12.53
CA THR A 302 -1.62 9.00 -12.03
C THR A 302 -2.66 9.10 -13.15
N ALA A 303 -3.89 8.73 -12.84
CA ALA A 303 -5.04 8.71 -13.72
C ALA A 303 -5.43 10.14 -14.13
N GLY A 304 -5.19 10.48 -15.40
CA GLY A 304 -5.42 11.80 -15.98
C GLY A 304 -6.73 11.95 -16.75
N TRP A 305 -7.61 10.94 -16.75
CA TRP A 305 -8.96 11.02 -17.30
C TRP A 305 -9.94 11.56 -16.25
N GLU A 306 -11.17 11.87 -16.67
CA GLU A 306 -12.25 12.25 -15.75
C GLU A 306 -12.72 11.03 -14.96
N HIS A 307 -12.60 11.07 -13.63
CA HIS A 307 -12.95 9.94 -12.77
C HIS A 307 -14.46 9.85 -12.57
N SER A 308 -14.96 8.62 -12.44
CA SER A 308 -16.30 8.39 -11.90
C SER A 308 -16.42 9.00 -10.50
N GLU A 309 -17.59 9.54 -10.15
CA GLU A 309 -17.79 10.20 -8.85
C GLU A 309 -17.51 9.26 -7.66
N LEU A 310 -17.66 7.95 -7.86
CA LEU A 310 -17.52 6.92 -6.84
C LEU A 310 -16.15 6.24 -6.85
N TRP A 311 -15.27 6.62 -7.78
CA TRP A 311 -13.92 6.13 -7.87
C TRP A 311 -12.91 7.20 -7.45
N GLN A 312 -11.81 6.76 -6.84
CA GLN A 312 -10.68 7.62 -6.52
C GLN A 312 -9.39 6.83 -6.62
N GLN A 313 -8.32 7.48 -7.06
CA GLN A 313 -7.03 6.82 -7.13
C GLN A 313 -6.37 6.73 -5.75
N MET A 314 -5.90 5.53 -5.41
CA MET A 314 -5.03 5.30 -4.26
C MET A 314 -3.92 4.32 -4.66
N ARG A 315 -2.74 4.47 -4.05
CA ARG A 315 -1.56 3.61 -4.29
C ARG A 315 -1.68 2.31 -3.51
N LEU A 316 -2.60 1.46 -3.96
CA LEU A 316 -3.01 0.20 -3.35
C LEU A 316 -2.74 -0.96 -4.29
N TRP A 317 -2.50 -2.14 -3.72
CA TRP A 317 -2.30 -3.37 -4.48
C TRP A 317 -3.45 -3.68 -5.44
N THR A 318 -4.71 -3.48 -5.00
CA THR A 318 -5.92 -3.72 -5.82
C THR A 318 -5.88 -2.88 -7.10
N GLN A 319 -5.59 -1.59 -6.98
CA GLN A 319 -5.52 -0.68 -8.13
C GLN A 319 -4.30 -0.99 -9.01
N ALA A 320 -3.14 -1.30 -8.43
CA ALA A 320 -1.98 -1.71 -9.21
C ALA A 320 -2.26 -2.96 -10.07
N ARG A 321 -3.00 -3.93 -9.52
CA ARG A 321 -3.47 -5.11 -10.27
C ARG A 321 -4.45 -4.74 -11.38
N GLN A 322 -5.47 -3.93 -11.08
CA GLN A 322 -6.47 -3.49 -12.06
C GLN A 322 -5.83 -2.71 -13.21
N MET A 323 -5.01 -1.70 -12.90
CA MET A 323 -4.28 -0.91 -13.89
C MET A 323 -3.34 -1.77 -14.74
N GLY A 324 -2.59 -2.69 -14.12
CA GLY A 324 -1.67 -3.57 -14.85
C GLY A 324 -2.39 -4.51 -15.81
N TRP A 325 -3.53 -5.08 -15.39
CA TRP A 325 -4.35 -5.93 -16.24
C TRP A 325 -4.98 -5.14 -17.40
N TYR A 326 -5.52 -3.96 -17.10
CA TYR A 326 -6.16 -3.11 -18.10
C TYR A 326 -5.16 -2.54 -19.11
N ALA A 327 -3.98 -2.08 -18.67
CA ALA A 327 -2.90 -1.65 -19.57
C ALA A 327 -2.51 -2.75 -20.57
N GLY A 328 -2.46 -4.01 -20.12
CA GLY A 328 -2.23 -5.15 -21.00
C GLY A 328 -3.32 -5.32 -22.07
N ARG A 329 -4.60 -5.09 -21.72
CA ARG A 329 -5.71 -5.10 -22.68
C ARG A 329 -5.64 -3.92 -23.65
N CYS A 330 -5.34 -2.70 -23.18
CA CYS A 330 -5.17 -1.53 -24.03
C CYS A 330 -4.05 -1.73 -25.05
N MET A 331 -2.91 -2.27 -24.62
CA MET A 331 -1.79 -2.57 -25.52
C MET A 331 -2.18 -3.61 -26.58
N ALA A 332 -2.89 -4.67 -26.20
CA ALA A 332 -3.37 -5.69 -27.13
C ALA A 332 -4.38 -5.13 -28.14
N ALA A 333 -5.38 -4.39 -27.66
CA ALA A 333 -6.39 -3.75 -28.49
C ALA A 333 -5.76 -2.76 -29.49
N HIS A 334 -4.77 -1.96 -29.06
CA HIS A 334 -4.03 -1.06 -29.94
C HIS A 334 -3.30 -1.84 -31.05
N VAL A 335 -2.60 -2.92 -30.71
CA VAL A 335 -1.88 -3.75 -31.72
C VAL A 335 -2.85 -4.38 -32.72
N LEU A 336 -4.02 -4.84 -32.25
CA LEU A 336 -5.03 -5.47 -33.08
C LEU A 336 -5.95 -4.47 -33.80
N SER A 337 -5.81 -3.17 -33.53
CA SER A 337 -6.73 -2.12 -33.99
C SER A 337 -8.19 -2.38 -33.57
N GLU A 338 -8.38 -2.91 -32.38
CA GLU A 338 -9.69 -3.19 -31.78
C GLU A 338 -10.11 -2.05 -30.84
N PRO A 339 -11.41 -1.73 -30.76
CA PRO A 339 -11.91 -0.78 -29.78
C PRO A 339 -11.80 -1.38 -28.37
N ILE A 340 -11.53 -0.53 -27.37
CA ILE A 340 -11.58 -0.86 -25.96
C ILE A 340 -12.13 0.34 -25.18
N GLU A 341 -13.00 0.06 -24.22
CA GLU A 341 -13.56 1.05 -23.30
C GLU A 341 -12.87 0.95 -21.93
N LEU A 342 -13.01 1.99 -21.11
CA LEU A 342 -12.52 1.99 -19.74
C LEU A 342 -13.17 0.82 -18.97
N ASP A 343 -12.36 0.09 -18.21
CA ASP A 343 -12.88 -1.06 -17.49
C ASP A 343 -13.77 -0.63 -16.32
N PHE A 344 -14.84 -1.39 -16.07
CA PHE A 344 -15.80 -1.13 -15.01
C PHE A 344 -15.16 -1.04 -13.61
N CYS A 345 -13.99 -1.67 -13.38
CA CYS A 345 -13.26 -1.53 -12.13
C CYS A 345 -12.79 -0.10 -11.79
N PHE A 346 -12.91 0.85 -12.74
CA PHE A 346 -12.66 2.28 -12.52
C PHE A 346 -13.93 3.11 -12.26
N GLU A 347 -15.10 2.48 -12.15
CA GLU A 347 -16.36 3.16 -11.81
C GLU A 347 -16.58 3.27 -10.29
N LEU A 348 -16.15 2.27 -9.53
CA LEU A 348 -16.31 2.21 -8.09
C LEU A 348 -14.98 1.97 -7.40
N PHE A 349 -14.66 2.78 -6.39
CA PHE A 349 -13.57 2.46 -5.49
C PHE A 349 -13.94 1.22 -4.67
N SER A 350 -13.21 0.12 -4.84
CA SER A 350 -13.33 -1.07 -3.99
C SER A 350 -11.97 -1.52 -3.49
N HIS A 351 -11.86 -1.73 -2.18
CA HIS A 351 -10.65 -2.23 -1.56
C HIS A 351 -10.97 -3.16 -0.40
N ILE A 352 -10.31 -4.32 -0.40
CA ILE A 352 -10.39 -5.33 0.66
C ILE A 352 -8.99 -5.49 1.24
N THR A 353 -8.90 -5.42 2.56
CA THR A 353 -7.66 -5.61 3.31
C THR A 353 -7.97 -6.19 4.69
N LYS A 354 -6.93 -6.41 5.49
CA LYS A 354 -7.03 -6.91 6.85
C LYS A 354 -6.32 -5.98 7.81
N PHE A 355 -7.05 -5.41 8.77
CA PHE A 355 -6.46 -4.61 9.85
C PHE A 355 -6.93 -5.12 11.20
N PHE A 356 -6.01 -5.21 12.16
CA PHE A 356 -6.30 -5.69 13.51
C PHE A 356 -7.02 -7.06 13.54
N ASN A 357 -6.68 -7.92 12.58
CA ASN A 357 -7.30 -9.22 12.32
C ASN A 357 -8.77 -9.20 11.87
N TYR A 358 -9.34 -8.04 11.56
CA TYR A 358 -10.65 -7.94 10.91
C TYR A 358 -10.48 -7.84 9.39
N LYS A 359 -11.37 -8.51 8.66
CA LYS A 359 -11.64 -8.19 7.25
C LYS A 359 -12.14 -6.75 7.17
N VAL A 360 -11.61 -5.96 6.25
CA VAL A 360 -11.96 -4.55 6.06
C VAL A 360 -12.28 -4.33 4.59
N VAL A 361 -13.48 -3.85 4.32
CA VAL A 361 -13.98 -3.55 2.98
C VAL A 361 -14.35 -2.08 2.91
N LEU A 362 -13.86 -1.41 1.85
CA LEU A 362 -14.06 0.00 1.59
C LEU A 362 -14.68 0.15 0.21
N LEU A 363 -15.86 0.77 0.16
CA LEU A 363 -16.62 0.96 -1.07
C LEU A 363 -16.91 2.45 -1.31
N GLY A 364 -16.71 2.90 -2.54
CA GLY A 364 -17.04 4.24 -3.00
C GLY A 364 -16.43 5.35 -2.15
N LYS A 365 -17.25 6.35 -1.81
CA LYS A 365 -16.94 7.43 -0.87
C LYS A 365 -17.06 6.97 0.58
N PHE A 366 -16.31 5.94 0.94
CA PHE A 366 -16.39 5.25 2.24
C PHE A 366 -16.23 6.18 3.47
N ASN A 367 -15.58 7.34 3.34
CA ASN A 367 -15.48 8.36 4.39
C ASN A 367 -16.18 9.68 4.01
N GLY A 368 -17.10 9.66 3.05
CA GLY A 368 -17.76 10.87 2.54
C GLY A 368 -16.78 11.82 1.84
N GLN A 369 -15.73 11.28 1.22
CA GLN A 369 -14.67 12.06 0.59
C GLN A 369 -15.26 13.02 -0.46
N GLY A 370 -14.96 14.32 -0.31
CA GLY A 370 -15.44 15.36 -1.22
C GLY A 370 -16.93 15.69 -1.12
N LEU A 371 -17.68 15.14 -0.15
CA LEU A 371 -19.11 15.44 0.03
C LEU A 371 -19.38 16.63 0.96
N GLY A 372 -18.38 17.09 1.73
CA GLY A 372 -18.58 18.13 2.73
C GLY A 372 -19.61 17.69 3.78
N THR A 373 -20.59 18.54 4.09
CA THR A 373 -21.69 18.22 5.04
C THR A 373 -22.94 17.66 4.35
N ASP A 374 -22.93 17.51 3.02
CA ASP A 374 -24.07 17.05 2.21
C ASP A 374 -24.09 15.51 2.14
N HIS A 375 -24.15 14.86 3.30
CA HIS A 375 -24.29 13.41 3.41
C HIS A 375 -24.84 12.99 4.78
N GLU A 376 -25.42 11.80 4.83
CA GLU A 376 -25.91 11.16 6.03
C GLU A 376 -25.07 9.90 6.31
N LEU A 377 -24.90 9.58 7.59
CA LEU A 377 -24.16 8.42 8.04
C LEU A 377 -25.07 7.51 8.84
N LEU A 378 -25.18 6.25 8.42
CA LEU A 378 -25.78 5.18 9.21
C LEU A 378 -24.68 4.27 9.72
N VAL A 379 -24.75 3.89 11.00
CA VAL A 379 -23.72 3.06 11.65
C VAL A 379 -24.38 1.97 12.48
N ARG A 380 -23.95 0.72 12.25
CA ARG A 380 -24.21 -0.43 13.11
C ARG A 380 -22.88 -0.93 13.67
N CYS A 381 -22.83 -1.17 14.97
CA CYS A 381 -21.62 -1.64 15.63
C CYS A 381 -21.95 -2.72 16.65
N THR A 382 -21.43 -3.92 16.40
CA THR A 382 -21.47 -5.04 17.33
C THR A 382 -20.07 -5.21 17.91
N LYS A 383 -19.88 -4.71 19.14
CA LYS A 383 -18.55 -4.59 19.77
C LYS A 383 -17.77 -5.91 19.70
N GLY A 384 -16.59 -5.86 19.09
CA GLY A 384 -15.68 -7.00 18.96
C GLY A 384 -16.07 -8.03 17.90
N GLN A 385 -17.10 -7.76 17.08
CA GLN A 385 -17.53 -8.62 15.99
C GLN A 385 -17.47 -7.87 14.66
N GLU A 386 -18.25 -6.79 14.55
CA GLU A 386 -18.38 -6.05 13.29
C GLU A 386 -18.67 -4.56 13.49
N TYR A 387 -18.30 -3.78 12.48
CA TYR A 387 -18.64 -2.38 12.34
C TYR A 387 -19.05 -2.12 10.89
N VAL A 388 -20.27 -1.67 10.69
CA VAL A 388 -20.88 -1.35 9.40
C VAL A 388 -21.19 0.13 9.39
N LYS A 389 -20.67 0.84 8.40
CA LYS A 389 -21.01 2.24 8.14
C LYS A 389 -21.42 2.41 6.69
N VAL A 390 -22.50 3.15 6.50
CA VAL A 390 -23.03 3.56 5.19
C VAL A 390 -22.98 5.08 5.07
N VAL A 391 -22.58 5.56 3.90
CA VAL A 391 -22.61 6.97 3.51
C VAL A 391 -23.72 7.15 2.48
N LEU A 392 -24.73 7.94 2.83
CA LEU A 392 -25.86 8.27 1.96
C LEU A 392 -25.77 9.72 1.50
N ARG A 393 -26.19 9.98 0.26
CA ARG A 393 -26.38 11.34 -0.27
C ARG A 393 -27.66 11.40 -1.08
N GLY A 394 -28.58 12.27 -0.69
CA GLY A 394 -29.88 12.41 -1.36
C GLY A 394 -30.66 11.09 -1.44
N GLY A 395 -30.63 10.30 -0.36
CA GLY A 395 -31.29 8.99 -0.29
C GLY A 395 -30.53 7.85 -0.99
N ARG A 396 -29.39 8.08 -1.64
CA ARG A 396 -28.64 7.02 -2.36
C ARG A 396 -27.35 6.65 -1.65
N MET A 397 -26.98 5.37 -1.68
CA MET A 397 -25.70 4.91 -1.16
C MET A 397 -24.56 5.36 -2.08
N VAL A 398 -23.56 6.00 -1.49
CA VAL A 398 -22.36 6.48 -2.21
C VAL A 398 -21.06 5.94 -1.63
N GLY A 399 -21.11 5.28 -0.48
CA GLY A 399 -19.97 4.57 0.06
C GLY A 399 -20.28 3.77 1.32
N ALA A 400 -19.37 2.85 1.67
CA ALA A 400 -19.49 2.03 2.86
C ALA A 400 -18.12 1.64 3.44
N VAL A 401 -18.10 1.40 4.75
CA VAL A 401 -17.00 0.75 5.48
C VAL A 401 -17.58 -0.47 6.19
N LEU A 402 -17.06 -1.65 5.86
CA LEU A 402 -17.45 -2.92 6.49
C LEU A 402 -16.21 -3.50 7.18
N ILE A 403 -16.32 -3.75 8.48
CA ILE A 403 -15.24 -4.33 9.30
C ILE A 403 -15.79 -5.56 9.99
N GLY A 404 -15.09 -6.69 9.87
CA GLY A 404 -15.55 -8.00 10.34
C GLY A 404 -16.21 -8.82 9.24
N GLU A 405 -16.85 -9.91 9.62
CA GLU A 405 -17.66 -10.73 8.72
C GLU A 405 -19.08 -10.17 8.74
N THR A 406 -19.39 -9.33 7.75
CA THR A 406 -20.67 -8.61 7.69
C THR A 406 -21.66 -9.23 6.71
N ASP A 407 -21.17 -9.96 5.71
CA ASP A 407 -21.95 -10.53 4.60
C ASP A 407 -22.83 -9.46 3.89
N LEU A 408 -22.26 -8.28 3.64
CA LEU A 408 -22.96 -7.10 3.07
C LEU A 408 -22.22 -6.50 1.86
N GLU A 409 -21.07 -7.06 1.50
CA GLU A 409 -20.13 -6.52 0.54
C GLU A 409 -20.75 -6.38 -0.86
N GLU A 410 -21.31 -7.48 -1.37
CA GLU A 410 -21.93 -7.55 -2.70
C GLU A 410 -23.20 -6.70 -2.75
N THR A 411 -24.05 -6.84 -1.73
CA THR A 411 -25.29 -6.07 -1.64
C THR A 411 -25.03 -4.58 -1.61
N PHE A 412 -24.05 -4.10 -0.83
CA PHE A 412 -23.74 -2.66 -0.77
C PHE A 412 -23.04 -2.16 -2.03
N GLU A 413 -22.18 -2.97 -2.65
CA GLU A 413 -21.61 -2.66 -3.98
C GLU A 413 -22.73 -2.47 -5.01
N ASN A 414 -23.70 -3.39 -5.07
CA ASN A 414 -24.85 -3.32 -5.97
C ASN A 414 -25.73 -2.10 -5.69
N LEU A 415 -26.03 -1.79 -4.42
CA LEU A 415 -26.81 -0.60 -4.04
C LEU A 415 -26.12 0.71 -4.46
N ILE A 416 -24.79 0.77 -4.33
CA ILE A 416 -24.00 1.92 -4.79
C ILE A 416 -24.05 2.02 -6.32
N LEU A 417 -23.82 0.93 -7.04
CA LEU A 417 -23.76 0.95 -8.50
C LEU A 417 -25.12 1.23 -9.15
N ASN A 418 -26.18 0.62 -8.63
CA ASN A 418 -27.55 0.81 -9.12
C ASN A 418 -28.14 2.16 -8.72
N GLN A 419 -27.48 2.89 -7.81
CA GLN A 419 -27.93 4.19 -7.31
C GLN A 419 -29.39 4.12 -6.85
N MET A 420 -29.78 3.11 -6.07
CA MET A 420 -31.17 2.96 -5.62
C MET A 420 -31.56 4.05 -4.61
N ASP A 421 -32.84 4.47 -4.63
CA ASP A 421 -33.36 5.38 -3.59
C ASP A 421 -33.70 4.57 -2.33
N LEU A 422 -32.91 4.79 -1.29
CA LEU A 422 -32.98 4.10 0.00
C LEU A 422 -33.73 4.89 1.07
N THR A 423 -34.27 6.07 0.73
CA THR A 423 -35.09 6.89 1.64
C THR A 423 -36.22 6.09 2.31
N PRO A 424 -36.93 5.16 1.62
CA PRO A 424 -37.99 4.38 2.24
C PRO A 424 -37.54 3.45 3.38
N TYR A 425 -36.26 3.05 3.41
CA TYR A 425 -35.73 2.10 4.40
C TYR A 425 -35.18 2.81 5.64
N GLY A 426 -34.60 4.01 5.49
CA GLY A 426 -34.09 4.78 6.62
C GLY A 426 -33.10 3.99 7.49
N GLU A 427 -33.33 3.96 8.80
CA GLU A 427 -32.48 3.22 9.76
C GLU A 427 -32.61 1.69 9.64
N GLU A 428 -33.71 1.18 9.08
CA GLU A 428 -33.92 -0.28 8.89
C GLU A 428 -32.90 -0.89 7.92
N LEU A 429 -32.23 -0.06 7.11
CA LEU A 429 -31.14 -0.47 6.21
C LEU A 429 -30.03 -1.25 6.94
N LEU A 430 -29.79 -0.92 8.22
CA LEU A 430 -28.77 -1.59 9.04
C LEU A 430 -29.38 -2.43 10.17
N ASN A 431 -30.67 -2.75 10.13
CA ASN A 431 -31.28 -3.60 11.14
C ASN A 431 -30.73 -5.04 11.01
N PRO A 432 -30.05 -5.60 12.04
CA PRO A 432 -29.48 -6.95 11.96
C PRO A 432 -30.53 -8.06 11.91
N ASP A 433 -31.79 -7.77 12.27
CA ASP A 433 -32.89 -8.74 12.21
C ASP A 433 -33.57 -8.79 10.82
N VAL A 434 -33.12 -7.93 9.89
CA VAL A 434 -33.65 -7.81 8.53
C VAL A 434 -32.56 -8.26 7.56
N ASP A 435 -32.85 -9.28 6.78
CA ASP A 435 -32.00 -9.64 5.66
C ASP A 435 -32.23 -8.62 4.55
N ILE A 436 -31.24 -7.77 4.32
CA ILE A 436 -31.33 -6.71 3.32
C ILE A 436 -31.25 -7.28 1.90
N GLU A 437 -30.64 -8.46 1.73
CA GLU A 437 -30.50 -9.11 0.41
C GLU A 437 -31.89 -9.49 -0.13
N ASP A 438 -32.80 -9.95 0.73
CA ASP A 438 -34.20 -10.27 0.39
C ASP A 438 -34.98 -9.08 -0.22
N TYR A 439 -34.54 -7.83 0.01
CA TYR A 439 -35.20 -6.63 -0.54
C TYR A 439 -34.68 -6.24 -1.92
N PHE A 440 -33.50 -6.72 -2.30
CA PHE A 440 -32.74 -6.22 -3.45
C PHE A 440 -32.34 -7.31 -4.47
N ASP A 441 -32.72 -8.57 -4.22
CA ASP A 441 -32.67 -9.69 -5.18
C ASP A 441 -33.61 -9.54 -6.40
#